data_AF-A0A543EN49-F1
#
_entry.id   AF-A0A543EN49-F1
#
_cell.length_a   1.000
_cell.length_b   1.000
_cell.length_c   1.000
_cell.angle_alpha   90.00
_cell.angle_beta   90.00
_cell.angle_gamma   90.00
#
_symmetry.space_group_name_H-M   'P 1'
#
loop_
_entity.id
_entity.type
_entity.pdbx_description
1 polymer ?
#
loop_
_entity_poly.entity_id
_entity_poly.type
_entity_poly.pdbx_seq_one_letter_code
_entity_poly.pdbx_strand_id
1 'polypeptide(L)' 'MAGLNEEDILLKNKIADRIKFLRANTGLSQSEFSKKYEIDRQILNRWESKNNKRGLTIYTIAKFCHLIGISLKDFFDFEA' A
#
# COMPACT_ATOMS: atom_id res chain seq x y z
N MET A 1 2.74 24.87 -0.85
CA MET A 1 3.20 23.57 -0.30
C MET A 1 4.25 23.03 -1.27
N ALA A 2 5.43 22.66 -0.77
CA ALA A 2 6.45 22.06 -1.62
C ALA A 2 5.92 20.77 -2.25
N GLY A 3 6.16 20.58 -3.55
CA GLY A 3 5.88 19.33 -4.25
C GLY A 3 6.84 18.23 -3.79
N LEU A 4 6.48 16.97 -4.07
CA LEU A 4 7.37 15.84 -3.88
C LEU A 4 8.57 16.00 -4.83
N ASN A 5 9.77 15.75 -4.32
CA ASN A 5 10.94 15.64 -5.18
C ASN A 5 10.96 14.26 -5.89
N GLU A 6 11.96 14.01 -6.72
CA GLU A 6 12.07 12.75 -7.45
C GLU A 6 12.22 11.54 -6.51
N GLU A 7 13.02 11.68 -5.44
CA GLU A 7 13.23 10.62 -4.45
C GLU A 7 11.93 10.25 -3.72
N ASP A 8 11.13 11.25 -3.34
CA ASP A 8 9.82 11.09 -2.74
C ASP A 8 8.85 10.35 -3.67
N ILE A 9 8.92 10.64 -4.97
CA ILE A 9 8.11 9.98 -6.01
C ILE A 9 8.53 8.51 -6.16
N LEU A 10 9.84 8.23 -6.16
CA LEU A 10 10.35 6.86 -6.22
C LEU A 10 9.92 6.06 -4.99
N LEU A 11 10.11 6.62 -3.79
CA LEU A 11 9.75 5.99 -2.53
C LEU A 11 8.25 5.69 -2.45
N LYS A 12 7.38 6.66 -2.76
CA LYS A 12 5.91 6.42 -2.71
C LYS A 12 5.48 5.33 -3.69
N ASN A 13 6.13 5.26 -4.86
CA ASN A 13 5.82 4.25 -5.87
C ASN A 13 6.24 2.85 -5.41
N LYS A 14 7.42 2.72 -4.77
CA LYS A 14 7.87 1.47 -4.14
C LYS A 14 6.94 1.01 -3.03
N ILE A 15 6.43 1.92 -2.20
CA ILE A 15 5.43 1.60 -1.16
C ILE A 15 4.12 1.08 -1.80
N ALA A 16 3.64 1.71 -2.87
CA ALA A 16 2.44 1.26 -3.58
C ALA A 16 2.63 -0.14 -4.20
N ASP A 17 3.80 -0.39 -4.79
CA ASP A 17 4.16 -1.71 -5.32
C ASP A 17 4.24 -2.77 -4.20
N ARG A 18 4.80 -2.42 -3.04
CA ARG A 18 4.88 -3.31 -1.88
C ARG A 18 3.50 -3.74 -1.38
N ILE A 19 2.54 -2.80 -1.28
CA ILE A 19 1.15 -3.14 -0.92
C ILE A 19 0.55 -4.11 -1.93
N LYS A 20 0.70 -3.80 -3.23
CA LYS A 20 0.16 -4.65 -4.30
C LYS A 20 0.76 -6.04 -4.28
N PHE A 21 2.07 -6.15 -4.06
CA PHE A 21 2.79 -7.41 -3.94
C PHE A 21 2.29 -8.24 -2.75
N LEU A 22 2.24 -7.64 -1.56
CA LEU A 22 1.76 -8.32 -0.35
C LEU A 22 0.30 -8.73 -0.46
N ARG A 23 -0.56 -7.90 -1.06
CA ARG A 23 -1.94 -8.29 -1.36
C ARG A 23 -1.98 -9.50 -2.29
N ALA A 24 -1.23 -9.47 -3.40
CA ALA A 24 -1.22 -10.56 -4.37
C ALA A 24 -0.75 -11.89 -3.73
N ASN A 25 0.18 -11.83 -2.77
CA ASN A 25 0.64 -13.01 -2.02
C ASN A 25 -0.43 -13.61 -1.10
N THR A 26 -1.52 -12.89 -0.80
CA THR A 26 -2.69 -13.49 -0.11
C THR A 26 -3.53 -14.38 -1.04
N GLY A 27 -3.25 -14.39 -2.34
CA GLY A 27 -4.03 -15.09 -3.37
C GLY A 27 -5.33 -14.37 -3.78
N LEU A 28 -5.63 -13.21 -3.19
CA LEU A 28 -6.88 -12.48 -3.41
C LEU A 28 -6.69 -11.38 -4.47
N SER A 29 -7.65 -11.23 -5.39
CA SER A 29 -7.78 -10.03 -6.22
C SER A 29 -8.13 -8.80 -5.38
N GLN A 30 -8.05 -7.60 -5.96
CA GLN A 30 -8.48 -6.37 -5.27
C GLN A 30 -9.95 -6.45 -4.82
N SER A 31 -10.84 -6.99 -5.65
CA SER A 31 -12.26 -7.11 -5.33
C SER A 31 -12.49 -8.08 -4.17
N GLU A 32 -11.82 -9.24 -4.19
CA GLU A 32 -11.93 -10.24 -3.13
C GLU A 32 -11.31 -9.75 -1.82
N PHE A 33 -10.16 -9.10 -1.87
CA PHE A 33 -9.52 -8.50 -0.70
C PHE A 33 -10.41 -7.42 -0.08
N SER A 34 -10.98 -6.55 -0.92
CA SER A 34 -11.89 -5.49 -0.49
C SER A 34 -13.13 -6.07 0.20
N LYS A 35 -13.72 -7.11 -0.39
CA LYS A 35 -14.88 -7.81 0.18
C LYS A 35 -14.53 -8.53 1.49
N LYS A 36 -13.39 -9.23 1.54
CA LYS A 36 -12.94 -10.00 2.71
C LYS A 36 -12.72 -9.13 3.94
N TYR A 37 -12.11 -7.96 3.76
CA TYR A 37 -11.75 -7.06 4.85
C TYR A 37 -12.67 -5.85 4.99
N GLU A 38 -13.82 -5.86 4.30
CA GLU A 38 -14.83 -4.80 4.32
C GLU A 38 -14.24 -3.40 4.08
N ILE A 39 -13.26 -3.31 3.17
CA ILE A 39 -12.69 -2.04 2.72
C ILE A 39 -13.26 -1.67 1.36
N ASP A 40 -13.45 -0.37 1.14
CA ASP A 40 -13.88 0.11 -0.16
C ASP A 40 -12.81 -0.18 -1.23
N ARG A 41 -13.23 -0.74 -2.38
CA ARG A 41 -12.33 -1.12 -3.47
C ARG A 41 -11.56 0.07 -4.06
N GLN A 42 -12.15 1.26 -4.07
CA GLN A 42 -11.45 2.48 -4.51
C GLN A 42 -10.39 2.90 -3.50
N ILE A 43 -10.58 2.66 -2.20
CA ILE A 43 -9.54 2.88 -1.19
C ILE A 43 -8.36 1.96 -1.47
N LEU A 44 -8.59 0.66 -1.68
CA LEU A 44 -7.52 -0.29 -2.02
C LEU A 44 -6.82 0.09 -3.34
N ASN A 45 -7.59 0.49 -4.35
CA ASN A 45 -7.02 0.98 -5.61
C ASN A 45 -6.12 2.20 -5.39
N ARG A 46 -6.52 3.14 -4.52
CA ARG A 46 -5.66 4.28 -4.14
C ARG A 46 -4.39 3.80 -3.43
N TRP A 47 -4.46 2.79 -2.56
CA TRP A 47 -3.26 2.27 -1.88
C TRP A 47 -2.22 1.72 -2.87
N GLU A 48 -2.67 1.10 -3.96
CA GLU A 48 -1.82 0.51 -4.99
C GLU A 48 -1.50 1.45 -6.16
N SER A 49 -1.96 2.71 -6.13
CA SER A 49 -1.81 3.64 -7.24
C SER A 49 -0.55 4.50 -7.15
N LYS A 50 0.22 4.52 -8.25
CA LYS A 50 1.38 5.41 -8.45
C LYS A 50 0.98 6.82 -8.87
N ASN A 51 -0.26 7.01 -9.31
CA ASN A 51 -0.75 8.29 -9.82
C ASN A 51 -1.21 9.25 -8.71
N ASN A 52 -1.13 8.83 -7.45
CA ASN A 52 -1.47 9.71 -6.33
C ASN A 52 -0.47 10.85 -6.20
N LYS A 53 -1.00 12.06 -5.95
CA LYS A 53 -0.22 13.27 -5.66
C LYS A 53 0.60 13.19 -4.36
N ARG A 54 0.27 12.25 -3.47
CA ARG A 54 0.93 12.02 -2.18
C ARG A 54 1.13 10.52 -1.95
N GLY A 55 2.15 10.18 -1.15
CA GLY A 55 2.34 8.84 -0.63
C GLY A 55 1.31 8.50 0.45
N LEU A 56 1.30 7.23 0.86
CA LEU A 56 0.47 6.76 1.96
C LEU A 56 1.07 7.18 3.30
N THR A 57 0.21 7.43 4.28
CA THR A 57 0.64 7.67 5.65
C THR A 57 1.04 6.37 6.33
N ILE A 58 1.86 6.46 7.37
CA ILE A 58 2.23 5.31 8.19
C ILE A 58 1.01 4.61 8.80
N TYR A 59 -0.05 5.34 9.15
CA TYR A 59 -1.30 4.77 9.67
C TYR A 59 -2.03 3.91 8.65
N THR A 60 -2.03 4.31 7.38
CA THR A 60 -2.62 3.51 6.30
C THR A 60 -1.81 2.23 6.07
N ILE A 61 -0.48 2.33 6.09
CA ILE A 61 0.41 1.17 5.97
C ILE A 61 0.19 0.22 7.15
N ALA A 62 0.14 0.74 8.38
CA ALA A 62 -0.12 -0.05 9.58
C ALA A 62 -1.50 -0.75 9.52
N LYS A 63 -2.53 -0.05 9.04
CA LYS A 63 -3.85 -0.64 8.80
C LYS A 63 -3.76 -1.81 7.81
N PHE A 64 -3.09 -1.62 6.68
CA PHE A 64 -2.89 -2.70 5.70
C PHE A 64 -2.15 -3.90 6.32
N CYS A 65 -1.08 -3.66 7.08
CA CYS A 65 -0.32 -4.72 7.75
C CYS A 65 -1.21 -5.54 8.69
N HIS A 66 -2.08 -4.86 9.46
CA HIS A 66 -3.04 -5.52 10.35
C HIS A 66 -4.03 -6.42 9.58
N LEU A 67 -4.51 -5.97 8.41
CA LEU A 67 -5.44 -6.77 7.58
C LEU A 67 -4.82 -8.10 7.14
N ILE A 68 -3.51 -8.13 6.86
CA ILE A 68 -2.83 -9.33 6.37
C ILE A 68 -2.02 -10.07 7.45
N GLY A 69 -2.05 -9.59 8.70
CA GLY A 69 -1.42 -10.24 9.84
C GLY A 69 0.11 -10.14 9.88
N ILE A 70 0.70 -9.06 9.34
CA ILE A 70 2.16 -8.80 9.40
C ILE A 70 2.47 -7.57 10.25
N SER A 71 3.73 -7.42 10.66
CA SER A 71 4.21 -6.21 11.32
C SER A 71 4.67 -5.14 10.32
N LEU A 72 4.82 -3.89 10.79
CA LEU A 72 5.45 -2.83 10.00
C LEU A 72 6.90 -3.17 9.64
N LYS A 73 7.61 -3.91 10.51
CA LYS A 73 8.97 -4.38 10.22
C LYS A 73 8.95 -5.27 8.96
N ASP A 74 8.07 -6.26 8.91
CA ASP A 74 7.94 -7.16 7.76
C ASP A 74 7.53 -6.40 6.48
N PHE A 75 6.70 -5.36 6.64
CA PHE A 75 6.32 -4.51 5.51
C PHE A 75 7.52 -3.80 4.88
N PHE A 76 8.38 -3.19 5.70
CA PHE A 76 9.57 -2.46 5.27
C PHE A 76 10.82 -3.34 5.10
N ASP A 77 10.71 -4.65 5.35
CA ASP A 77 11.76 -5.62 5.07
C ASP A 77 11.76 -5.98 3.57
N PHE A 78 12.17 -5.01 2.76
CA PHE A 78 12.48 -5.15 1.35
C PHE A 78 13.49 -4.08 0.94
N GLU A 79 14.31 -4.36 -0.08
CA GLU A 79 15.21 -3.33 -0.62
C GLU A 79 14.38 -2.20 -1.24
N ALA A 80 14.37 -1.06 -0.55
CA ALA A 80 13.63 0.14 -0.90
C ALA A 80 14.39 1.06 -1.85
#